data_AF-A0A2W4PNT3-F1
#
_entry.id   AF-A0A2W4PNT3-F1
#
_cell.length_a   1.000
_cell.length_b   1.000
_cell.length_c   1.000
_cell.angle_alpha   90.00
_cell.angle_beta   90.00
_cell.angle_gamma   90.00
#
_symmetry.space_group_name_H-M   'P 1'
#
loop_
_entity.id
_entity.type
_entity.pdbx_description
1 polymer ?
#
loop_
_entity_poly.entity_id
_entity_poly.type
_entity_poly.pdbx_seq_one_letter_code
_entity_poly.pdbx_strand_id
1 'polypeptide(L)'
;MRHRAAAGAIAVGLALILAGGCASRPVADGRYALPAGIDVTRLLAPPPADEAARARDLAAVRAAQQSRTVQQAEQAEASSTVDVFLFAAVLGPRFTPSQLPRTADFFSRVYRSALPYLQASKQCWGRARPFVVDPSLEPLERSLAGTRLRTAPEEVRFPADSPCPAPPAHGYSPSYPSGHATVGAMMAILLAQMVPERHEALFALGWELGEDRVISGVHFPSDVEAGRILGTVLVGVMAQDARFRADFAAAQRELRAVLGYAPSFMREAAAGP
;
A
#
# COMPACT_ATOMS: atom_id res chain seq x y z
N MET A 1 -18.10 -75.70 -40.46
CA MET A 1 -18.87 -75.49 -39.21
C MET A 1 -18.40 -74.15 -38.64
N ARG A 2 -18.96 -72.94 -38.84
CA ARG A 2 -20.34 -72.39 -38.89
C ARG A 2 -21.21 -72.76 -37.68
N HIS A 3 -21.27 -71.86 -36.68
CA HIS A 3 -22.40 -71.43 -35.84
C HIS A 3 -21.93 -70.16 -35.08
N ARG A 4 -22.29 -68.93 -35.47
CA ARG A 4 -23.53 -68.15 -35.21
C ARG A 4 -23.83 -67.85 -33.72
N ALA A 5 -23.61 -66.57 -33.38
CA ALA A 5 -24.46 -65.60 -32.67
C ALA A 5 -24.96 -65.87 -31.22
N ALA A 6 -24.75 -64.87 -30.35
CA ALA A 6 -25.84 -64.16 -29.67
C ALA A 6 -25.36 -62.82 -29.10
N ALA A 7 -26.14 -61.77 -29.37
CA ALA A 7 -26.00 -60.44 -28.80
C ALA A 7 -26.58 -60.40 -27.37
N GLY A 8 -25.97 -59.61 -26.50
CA GLY A 8 -26.52 -59.24 -25.19
C GLY A 8 -26.18 -57.78 -24.90
N ALA A 9 -27.09 -56.88 -25.24
CA ALA A 9 -27.03 -55.49 -24.85
C ALA A 9 -27.40 -55.36 -23.36
N ILE A 10 -26.51 -54.76 -22.56
CA ILE A 10 -26.86 -54.22 -21.24
C ILE A 10 -26.37 -52.76 -21.23
N ALA A 11 -27.34 -51.86 -21.41
CA ALA A 11 -27.19 -50.44 -21.22
C ALA A 11 -27.73 -50.07 -19.84
N VAL A 12 -26.86 -49.75 -18.87
CA VAL A 12 -27.10 -48.98 -17.63
C VAL A 12 -25.70 -48.64 -17.09
N GLY A 13 -25.29 -47.45 -16.67
CA GLY A 13 -25.88 -46.14 -16.59
C GLY A 13 -24.75 -45.17 -16.27
N LEU A 14 -24.75 -44.02 -16.93
CA LEU A 14 -23.83 -42.91 -16.70
C LEU A 14 -24.13 -42.30 -15.32
N ALA A 15 -23.33 -42.63 -14.31
CA ALA A 15 -23.40 -41.96 -13.01
C ALA A 15 -22.51 -40.72 -13.03
N LEU A 16 -23.03 -39.62 -13.57
CA LEU A 16 -22.60 -38.27 -13.19
C LEU A 16 -22.86 -38.12 -11.68
N ILE A 17 -21.82 -38.16 -10.87
CA ILE A 17 -21.88 -37.63 -9.51
C ILE A 17 -21.69 -36.11 -9.61
N LEU A 18 -22.79 -35.43 -9.91
CA LEU A 18 -23.00 -34.03 -9.58
C LEU A 18 -23.71 -33.98 -8.23
N ALA A 19 -22.94 -33.78 -7.17
CA ALA A 19 -23.40 -33.15 -5.94
C ALA A 19 -22.17 -32.45 -5.37
N GLY A 20 -22.07 -31.14 -5.46
CA GLY A 20 -23.06 -30.25 -4.85
C GLY A 20 -22.42 -29.68 -3.60
N GLY A 21 -21.32 -28.96 -3.84
CA GLY A 21 -20.51 -28.32 -2.83
C GLY A 21 -19.73 -27.21 -3.50
N CYS A 22 -20.44 -26.31 -4.19
CA CYS A 22 -19.95 -24.94 -4.24
C CYS A 22 -19.90 -24.51 -2.78
N ALA A 23 -18.78 -24.76 -2.12
CA ALA A 23 -18.37 -23.97 -0.99
C ALA A 23 -18.57 -22.54 -1.46
N SER A 24 -19.53 -21.86 -0.86
CA SER A 24 -19.71 -20.44 -1.03
C SER A 24 -18.34 -19.85 -0.77
N ARG A 25 -17.61 -19.50 -1.83
CA ARG A 25 -16.41 -18.68 -1.72
C ARG A 25 -16.88 -17.50 -0.88
N PRO A 26 -16.30 -17.28 0.32
CA PRO A 26 -16.68 -16.11 1.10
C PRO A 26 -16.54 -14.94 0.13
N VAL A 27 -17.63 -14.18 -0.04
CA VAL A 27 -17.64 -12.99 -0.89
C VAL A 27 -16.45 -12.18 -0.42
N ALA A 28 -15.40 -12.18 -1.23
CA ALA A 28 -14.12 -11.67 -0.77
C ALA A 28 -14.33 -10.21 -0.39
N ASP A 29 -13.83 -9.82 0.78
CA ASP A 29 -13.98 -8.50 1.44
C ASP A 29 -13.37 -7.33 0.64
N GLY A 30 -13.36 -7.39 -0.69
CA GLY A 30 -12.75 -6.40 -1.55
C GLY A 30 -11.23 -6.25 -1.33
N ARG A 31 -10.57 -7.20 -0.64
CA ARG A 31 -9.17 -7.14 -0.22
C ARG A 31 -8.38 -8.36 -0.68
N TYR A 32 -7.08 -8.19 -0.90
CA TYR A 32 -6.12 -9.27 -1.07
C TYR A 32 -5.82 -9.90 0.29
N ALA A 33 -5.66 -11.22 0.31
CA ALA A 33 -5.26 -11.91 1.52
C ALA A 33 -3.77 -11.67 1.77
N LEU A 34 -3.42 -11.34 3.00
CA LEU A 34 -2.04 -11.48 3.47
C LEU A 34 -1.92 -12.86 4.17
N PRO A 35 -0.79 -13.56 4.05
CA PRO A 35 -0.56 -14.81 4.74
C PRO A 35 -0.78 -14.67 6.25
N ALA A 36 -1.36 -15.70 6.86
CA ALA A 36 -1.43 -15.78 8.32
C ALA A 36 -0.01 -15.76 8.89
N GLY A 37 0.22 -14.94 9.93
CA GLY A 37 1.50 -14.90 10.66
C GLY A 37 2.35 -13.64 10.47
N ILE A 38 1.89 -12.63 9.72
CA ILE A 38 2.56 -11.32 9.75
C ILE A 38 2.23 -10.62 11.05
N ASP A 39 3.18 -10.65 11.97
CA ASP A 39 3.13 -9.87 13.18
C ASP A 39 3.52 -8.41 12.89
N VAL A 40 2.52 -7.58 12.63
CA VAL A 40 2.70 -6.14 12.39
C VAL A 40 3.33 -5.40 13.56
N THR A 41 3.28 -5.96 14.76
CA THR A 41 3.89 -5.36 15.96
C THR A 41 5.40 -5.53 15.99
N ARG A 42 5.93 -6.52 15.26
CA ARG A 42 7.36 -6.85 15.16
C ARG A 42 7.92 -6.66 13.76
N LEU A 43 7.09 -6.25 12.80
CA LEU A 43 7.50 -6.06 11.41
C LEU A 43 8.44 -4.87 11.22
N LEU A 44 8.21 -3.80 12.00
CA LEU A 44 9.03 -2.59 11.98
C LEU A 44 9.82 -2.51 13.28
N ALA A 45 10.99 -1.87 13.22
CA ALA A 45 11.66 -1.43 14.43
C ALA A 45 10.74 -0.49 15.23
N PRO A 46 10.92 -0.38 16.56
CA PRO A 46 10.26 0.68 17.32
C PRO A 46 10.64 2.06 16.75
N PRO A 47 9.78 3.09 16.92
CA PRO A 47 10.19 4.47 16.69
C PRO A 47 11.41 4.81 17.56
N PRO A 48 12.24 5.79 17.16
CA PRO A 48 13.43 6.17 17.92
C PRO A 48 13.15 6.38 19.41
N ALA A 49 13.81 5.58 20.25
CA ALA A 49 13.61 5.57 21.70
C ALA A 49 14.65 6.43 22.44
N ASP A 50 15.91 6.40 22.00
CA ASP A 50 16.98 7.19 22.63
C ASP A 50 16.82 8.69 22.35
N GLU A 51 17.25 9.50 23.33
CA GLU A 51 17.10 10.96 23.28
C GLU A 51 17.81 11.58 22.08
N ALA A 52 19.00 11.08 21.72
CA ALA A 52 19.76 11.63 20.61
C ALA A 52 19.07 11.41 19.26
N ALA A 53 18.49 10.23 19.03
CA ALA A 53 17.72 9.94 17.83
C ALA A 53 16.41 10.73 17.77
N ARG A 54 15.68 10.85 18.89
CA ARG A 54 14.48 11.71 18.97
C ARG A 54 14.80 13.19 18.70
N ALA A 55 15.92 13.68 19.22
CA ALA A 55 16.38 15.04 18.98
C ALA A 55 16.75 15.29 17.51
N ARG A 56 17.43 14.33 16.85
CA ARG A 56 17.74 14.41 15.41
C ARG A 56 16.48 14.47 14.55
N ASP A 57 15.50 13.62 14.83
CA ASP A 57 14.22 13.61 14.13
C ASP A 57 13.49 14.96 14.24
N LEU A 58 13.39 15.50 15.45
CA LEU A 58 12.72 16.78 15.69
C LEU A 58 13.49 17.95 15.05
N ALA A 59 14.83 17.93 15.13
CA ALA A 59 15.67 18.94 14.50
C ALA A 59 15.48 18.97 12.97
N ALA A 60 15.32 17.81 12.33
CA ALA A 60 15.03 17.73 10.90
C ALA A 60 13.70 18.39 10.53
N VAL A 61 12.64 18.19 11.33
CA VAL A 61 11.34 18.84 11.09
C VAL A 61 11.44 20.36 11.27
N ARG A 62 12.12 20.82 12.33
CA ARG A 62 12.36 22.25 12.56
C ARG A 62 13.13 22.89 11.42
N ALA A 63 14.21 22.25 10.97
CA ALA A 63 15.00 22.71 9.83
C ALA A 63 14.16 22.77 8.55
N ALA A 64 13.37 21.73 8.27
CA ALA A 64 12.49 21.69 7.11
C ALA A 64 11.47 22.84 7.12
N GLN A 65 10.86 23.14 8.27
CA GLN A 65 9.95 24.29 8.39
C GLN A 65 10.66 25.63 8.22
N GLN A 66 11.85 25.79 8.80
CA GLN A 66 12.64 27.03 8.71
C GLN A 66 13.08 27.34 7.28
N SER A 67 13.44 26.31 6.50
CA SER A 67 13.89 26.47 5.11
C SER A 67 12.78 26.31 4.07
N ARG A 68 11.53 26.05 4.50
CA ARG A 68 10.40 25.76 3.61
C ARG A 68 10.11 26.93 2.68
N THR A 69 10.22 26.71 1.38
CA THR A 69 9.79 27.70 0.37
C THR A 69 8.29 27.65 0.14
N VAL A 70 7.74 28.70 -0.50
CA VAL A 70 6.33 28.73 -0.93
C VAL A 70 6.02 27.56 -1.86
N GLN A 71 6.89 27.28 -2.83
CA GLN A 71 6.71 26.17 -3.77
C GLN A 71 6.69 24.81 -3.07
N GLN A 72 7.58 24.59 -2.10
CA GLN A 72 7.59 23.35 -1.30
C GLN A 72 6.32 23.22 -0.46
N ALA A 73 5.80 24.33 0.09
CA ALA A 73 4.55 24.30 0.83
C ALA A 73 3.36 23.97 -0.07
N GLU A 74 3.28 24.57 -1.26
CA GLU A 74 2.23 24.29 -2.24
C GLU A 74 2.26 22.83 -2.70
N GLN A 75 3.44 22.30 -3.00
CA GLN A 75 3.64 20.91 -3.37
C GLN A 75 3.19 19.96 -2.26
N ALA A 76 3.66 20.17 -1.03
CA ALA A 76 3.31 19.32 0.11
C ALA A 76 1.81 19.35 0.46
N GLU A 77 1.12 20.46 0.16
CA GLU A 77 -0.33 20.56 0.33
C GLU A 77 -1.10 19.93 -0.83
N ALA A 78 -0.57 19.98 -2.05
CA ALA A 78 -1.13 19.29 -3.21
C ALA A 78 -1.07 17.76 -3.03
N SER A 79 -0.03 17.25 -2.36
CA SER A 79 0.15 15.82 -2.04
C SER A 79 -0.47 15.41 -0.69
N SER A 80 -1.21 16.30 -0.02
CA SER A 80 -1.81 16.05 1.31
C SER A 80 -2.85 14.92 1.31
N THR A 81 -3.37 14.53 0.16
CA THR A 81 -4.18 13.32 -0.04
C THR A 81 -3.46 12.42 -1.04
N VAL A 82 -2.98 11.24 -0.61
CA VAL A 82 -2.32 10.31 -1.52
C VAL A 82 -3.35 9.55 -2.34
N ASP A 83 -3.27 9.73 -3.65
CA ASP A 83 -3.98 8.98 -4.69
C ASP A 83 -2.93 8.49 -5.70
N VAL A 84 -3.11 7.30 -6.27
CA VAL A 84 -2.25 6.82 -7.36
C VAL A 84 -2.24 7.80 -8.53
N PHE A 85 -3.33 8.54 -8.77
CA PHE A 85 -3.40 9.50 -9.88
C PHE A 85 -2.54 10.76 -9.71
N LEU A 86 -1.90 10.97 -8.55
CA LEU A 86 -0.81 11.95 -8.43
C LEU A 86 0.36 11.64 -9.38
N PHE A 87 0.55 10.37 -9.74
CA PHE A 87 1.58 9.94 -10.69
C PHE A 87 1.28 10.33 -12.14
N ALA A 88 0.15 10.99 -12.43
CA ALA A 88 -0.07 11.65 -13.71
C ALA A 88 1.02 12.70 -14.03
N ALA A 89 1.66 13.28 -13.00
CA ALA A 89 2.82 14.14 -13.15
C ALA A 89 3.99 13.46 -13.89
N VAL A 90 4.12 12.13 -13.78
CA VAL A 90 5.16 11.31 -14.43
C VAL A 90 4.63 10.59 -15.67
N LEU A 91 3.40 10.07 -15.61
CA LEU A 91 2.81 9.21 -16.63
C LEU A 91 1.99 9.96 -17.69
N GLY A 92 1.76 11.25 -17.47
CA GLY A 92 1.11 12.15 -18.42
C GLY A 92 -0.42 12.18 -18.31
N PRO A 93 -1.08 13.02 -19.12
CA PRO A 93 -2.49 13.40 -18.95
C PRO A 93 -3.50 12.29 -19.27
N ARG A 94 -3.05 11.17 -19.86
CA ARG A 94 -3.87 9.97 -20.08
C ARG A 94 -3.96 9.07 -18.85
N PHE A 95 -3.12 9.30 -17.85
CA PHE A 95 -3.16 8.57 -16.59
C PHE A 95 -4.28 9.08 -15.68
N THR A 96 -5.52 8.70 -16.00
CA THR A 96 -6.72 9.16 -15.29
C THR A 96 -7.64 7.98 -14.95
N PRO A 97 -8.47 8.07 -13.90
CA PRO A 97 -9.37 6.98 -13.51
C PRO A 97 -10.38 6.63 -14.60
N SER A 98 -10.81 7.60 -15.42
CA SER A 98 -11.76 7.35 -16.50
C SER A 98 -11.16 6.60 -17.68
N GLN A 99 -9.86 6.77 -17.95
CA GLN A 99 -9.16 6.02 -18.99
C GLN A 99 -8.61 4.68 -18.48
N LEU A 100 -8.46 4.55 -17.16
CA LEU A 100 -7.79 3.42 -16.51
C LEU A 100 -8.64 2.76 -15.40
N PRO A 101 -9.87 2.29 -15.70
CA PRO A 101 -10.76 1.77 -14.67
C PRO A 101 -10.23 0.51 -13.98
N ARG A 102 -9.52 -0.39 -14.68
CA ARG A 102 -8.92 -1.58 -14.04
C ARG A 102 -7.74 -1.22 -13.15
N THR A 103 -6.93 -0.26 -13.60
CA THR A 103 -5.82 0.29 -12.82
C THR A 103 -6.34 0.97 -11.56
N ALA A 104 -7.42 1.76 -11.67
CA ALA A 104 -8.08 2.39 -10.53
C ALA A 104 -8.60 1.37 -9.52
N ASP A 105 -9.31 0.32 -9.97
CA ASP A 105 -9.79 -0.75 -9.06
C ASP A 105 -8.63 -1.49 -8.39
N PHE A 106 -7.58 -1.82 -9.16
CA PHE A 106 -6.39 -2.50 -8.64
C PHE A 106 -5.75 -1.71 -7.50
N PHE A 107 -5.46 -0.42 -7.71
CA PHE A 107 -4.81 0.41 -6.69
C PHE A 107 -5.72 0.71 -5.49
N SER A 108 -7.02 0.86 -5.70
CA SER A 108 -8.02 0.94 -4.62
C SER A 108 -8.01 -0.33 -3.75
N ARG A 109 -7.93 -1.50 -4.38
CA ARG A 109 -7.85 -2.81 -3.71
C ARG A 109 -6.53 -2.97 -2.95
N VAL A 110 -5.40 -2.57 -3.53
CA VAL A 110 -4.08 -2.53 -2.86
C VAL A 110 -4.17 -1.69 -1.58
N TYR A 111 -4.66 -0.46 -1.68
CA TYR A 111 -4.81 0.43 -0.54
C TYR A 111 -5.70 -0.16 0.56
N ARG A 112 -6.89 -0.66 0.20
CA ARG A 112 -7.83 -1.29 1.15
C ARG A 112 -7.26 -2.52 1.85
N SER A 113 -6.37 -3.25 1.18
CA SER A 113 -5.71 -4.44 1.73
C SER A 113 -4.59 -4.09 2.71
N ALA A 114 -3.85 -3.01 2.43
CA ALA A 114 -2.78 -2.51 3.29
C ALA A 114 -3.29 -1.79 4.56
N LEU A 115 -4.47 -1.17 4.48
CA LEU A 115 -5.00 -0.28 5.51
C LEU A 115 -5.04 -0.87 6.93
N PRO A 116 -5.57 -2.09 7.17
CA PRO A 116 -5.61 -2.67 8.51
C PRO A 116 -4.21 -2.84 9.13
N TYR A 117 -3.21 -3.20 8.32
CA TYR A 117 -1.84 -3.42 8.76
C TYR A 117 -1.15 -2.11 9.13
N LEU A 118 -1.37 -1.07 8.31
CA LEU A 118 -0.92 0.29 8.62
C LEU A 118 -1.57 0.83 9.89
N GLN A 119 -2.88 0.64 10.06
CA GLN A 119 -3.61 1.10 11.25
C GLN A 119 -3.16 0.37 12.51
N ALA A 120 -3.02 -0.96 12.46
CA ALA A 120 -2.51 -1.75 13.57
C ALA A 120 -1.07 -1.33 13.93
N SER A 121 -0.20 -1.10 12.95
CA SER A 121 1.17 -0.58 13.21
C SER A 121 1.15 0.78 13.90
N LYS A 122 0.25 1.68 13.48
CA LYS A 122 0.06 2.99 14.11
C LYS A 122 -0.44 2.90 15.55
N GLN A 123 -1.46 2.09 15.79
CA GLN A 123 -2.03 1.89 17.12
C GLN A 123 -1.02 1.24 18.05
N CYS A 124 -0.20 0.32 17.54
CA CYS A 124 0.85 -0.33 18.30
C CYS A 124 1.82 0.68 18.90
N TRP A 125 2.39 1.56 18.08
CA TRP A 125 3.45 2.46 18.52
C TRP A 125 2.95 3.76 19.14
N GLY A 126 1.76 4.23 18.78
CA GLY A 126 1.14 5.41 19.38
C GLY A 126 1.93 6.72 19.24
N ARG A 127 2.97 6.79 18.42
CA ARG A 127 3.91 7.92 18.43
C ARG A 127 3.20 9.27 18.21
N ALA A 128 3.43 10.23 19.10
CA ALA A 128 2.97 11.61 18.93
C ALA A 128 3.52 12.26 17.66
N ARG A 129 2.77 13.18 17.06
CA ARG A 129 3.15 13.95 15.87
C ARG A 129 4.21 15.02 16.22
N PRO A 130 5.01 15.52 15.27
CA PRO A 130 6.00 16.56 15.54
C PRO A 130 5.43 17.79 16.26
N PHE A 131 4.32 18.35 15.78
CA PHE A 131 3.67 19.52 16.38
C PHE A 131 3.00 19.26 17.75
N VAL A 132 2.80 18.00 18.13
CA VAL A 132 2.36 17.64 19.49
C VAL A 132 3.56 17.62 20.44
N VAL A 133 4.72 17.17 19.96
CA VAL A 133 5.97 17.15 20.73
C VAL A 133 6.54 18.57 20.87
N ASP A 134 6.46 19.37 19.81
CA ASP A 134 6.90 20.75 19.77
C ASP A 134 5.79 21.68 19.25
N PRO A 135 5.03 22.32 20.16
CA PRO A 135 3.94 23.22 19.80
C PRO A 135 4.35 24.49 19.04
N SER A 136 5.65 24.81 18.92
CA SER A 136 6.10 25.95 18.11
C SER A 136 6.19 25.62 16.61
N LEU A 137 6.01 24.34 16.23
CA LEU A 137 5.88 23.97 14.84
C LEU A 137 4.53 24.44 14.28
N GLU A 138 4.55 24.86 13.02
CA GLU A 138 3.40 25.37 12.26
C GLU A 138 3.17 24.47 11.04
N PRO A 139 2.49 23.33 11.22
CA PRO A 139 2.18 22.42 10.12
C PRO A 139 1.30 23.09 9.07
N LEU A 140 1.45 22.64 7.82
CA LEU A 140 0.59 23.11 6.74
C LEU A 140 -0.87 22.66 6.97
N GLU A 141 -1.83 23.53 6.67
CA GLU A 141 -3.21 23.41 7.11
C GLU A 141 -3.91 22.13 6.63
N ARG A 142 -3.86 21.81 5.33
CA ARG A 142 -4.51 20.61 4.78
C ARG A 142 -3.83 19.36 5.30
N SER A 143 -2.51 19.40 5.38
CA SER A 143 -1.69 18.34 5.94
C SER A 143 -2.03 18.06 7.41
N LEU A 144 -2.21 19.10 8.22
CA LEU A 144 -2.68 19.00 9.60
C LEU A 144 -4.09 18.43 9.67
N ALA A 145 -5.01 18.92 8.84
CA ALA A 145 -6.39 18.44 8.80
C ALA A 145 -6.46 16.93 8.51
N GLY A 146 -5.56 16.42 7.65
CA GLY A 146 -5.44 14.99 7.35
C GLY A 146 -4.97 14.12 8.52
N THR A 147 -4.42 14.70 9.59
CA THR A 147 -3.98 13.93 10.78
C THR A 147 -5.08 13.74 11.83
N ARG A 148 -6.15 14.55 11.79
CA ARG A 148 -7.21 14.55 12.79
C ARG A 148 -8.03 13.27 12.74
N LEU A 149 -8.29 12.68 13.90
CA LEU A 149 -9.22 11.56 14.01
C LEU A 149 -10.65 12.09 13.84
N ARG A 150 -11.36 11.60 12.82
CA ARG A 150 -12.77 11.94 12.58
C ARG A 150 -13.72 10.99 13.31
N THR A 151 -13.27 9.76 13.51
CA THR A 151 -13.96 8.72 14.27
C THR A 151 -12.94 8.05 15.18
N ALA A 152 -13.40 7.46 16.28
CA ALA A 152 -12.55 6.59 17.08
C ALA A 152 -12.02 5.46 16.18
N PRO A 153 -10.72 5.16 16.21
CA PRO A 153 -10.20 4.00 15.49
C PRO A 153 -10.82 2.74 16.10
N GLU A 154 -11.06 1.73 15.26
CA GLU A 154 -11.39 0.39 15.74
C GLU A 154 -10.24 -0.10 16.62
N GLU A 155 -10.57 -0.56 17.83
CA GLU A 155 -9.58 -0.96 18.82
C GLU A 155 -8.90 -2.27 18.38
N VAL A 156 -7.60 -2.21 18.09
CA VAL A 156 -6.81 -3.41 17.81
C VAL A 156 -6.28 -3.97 19.13
N ARG A 157 -6.71 -5.19 19.47
CA ARG A 157 -6.16 -5.94 20.60
C ARG A 157 -4.86 -6.62 20.18
N PHE A 158 -3.77 -6.27 20.83
CA PHE A 158 -2.48 -6.92 20.65
C PHE A 158 -2.28 -8.07 21.65
N PRO A 159 -1.46 -9.09 21.32
CA PRO A 159 -1.03 -10.10 22.28
C PRO A 159 -0.39 -9.48 23.54
N ALA A 160 -0.48 -10.15 24.68
CA ALA A 160 0.05 -9.65 25.94
C ALA A 160 1.59 -9.48 25.94
N ASP A 161 2.29 -10.25 25.10
CA ASP A 161 3.76 -10.17 24.88
C ASP A 161 4.15 -9.21 23.73
N SER A 162 3.19 -8.42 23.25
CA SER A 162 3.43 -7.43 22.20
C SER A 162 4.33 -6.29 22.71
N PRO A 163 5.24 -5.75 21.86
CA PRO A 163 6.05 -4.57 22.21
C PRO A 163 5.25 -3.26 22.22
N CYS A 164 3.96 -3.27 21.87
CA CYS A 164 3.14 -2.07 21.73
C CYS A 164 2.88 -1.39 23.08
N PRO A 165 3.22 -0.09 23.26
CA PRO A 165 2.78 0.70 24.40
C PRO A 165 1.25 0.86 24.47
N ALA A 166 0.74 1.29 25.62
CA ALA A 166 -0.67 1.69 25.76
C ALA A 166 -0.99 2.85 24.79
N PRO A 167 -2.16 2.83 24.13
CA PRO A 167 -2.51 3.83 23.13
C PRO A 167 -2.61 5.22 23.78
N PRO A 168 -1.88 6.24 23.28
CA PRO A 168 -1.93 7.57 23.85
C PRO A 168 -3.22 8.29 23.45
N ALA A 169 -3.77 9.08 24.39
CA ALA A 169 -4.99 9.84 24.19
C ALA A 169 -4.69 11.23 23.62
N HIS A 170 -4.45 11.32 22.31
CA HIS A 170 -4.27 12.58 21.61
C HIS A 170 -5.24 12.63 20.42
N GLY A 171 -5.89 13.76 20.14
CA GLY A 171 -6.96 13.90 19.11
C GLY A 171 -6.52 13.70 17.65
N TYR A 172 -5.33 13.15 17.42
CA TYR A 172 -4.70 12.93 16.13
C TYR A 172 -4.32 11.46 15.95
N SER A 173 -4.32 11.00 14.71
CA SER A 173 -3.80 9.68 14.37
C SER A 173 -2.29 9.60 14.68
N PRO A 174 -1.78 8.45 15.17
CA PRO A 174 -0.35 8.30 15.46
C PRO A 174 0.55 8.56 14.26
N SER A 175 1.76 9.07 14.53
CA SER A 175 2.74 9.46 13.52
C SER A 175 3.47 8.26 12.90
N TYR A 176 3.79 7.22 13.68
CA TYR A 176 4.63 6.12 13.22
C TYR A 176 3.83 4.86 12.87
N PRO A 177 4.06 4.21 11.71
CA PRO A 177 4.79 4.71 10.56
C PRO A 177 3.96 5.72 9.75
N SER A 178 4.58 6.45 8.83
CA SER A 178 3.89 7.40 7.94
C SER A 178 2.98 6.68 6.94
N GLY A 179 1.69 7.05 6.93
CA GLY A 179 0.71 6.46 6.01
C GLY A 179 0.95 6.90 4.57
N HIS A 180 1.16 8.21 4.35
CA HIS A 180 1.49 8.76 3.03
C HIS A 180 2.75 8.13 2.44
N ALA A 181 3.81 7.96 3.24
CA ALA A 181 5.03 7.31 2.77
C ALA A 181 4.80 5.83 2.44
N THR A 182 3.99 5.13 3.24
CA THR A 182 3.61 3.73 2.96
C THR A 182 2.88 3.62 1.62
N VAL A 183 1.84 4.44 1.42
CA VAL A 183 1.03 4.42 0.19
C VAL A 183 1.85 4.87 -1.02
N GLY A 184 2.63 5.96 -0.90
CA GLY A 184 3.51 6.45 -1.95
C GLY A 184 4.54 5.41 -2.40
N ALA A 185 5.18 4.70 -1.45
CA ALA A 185 6.10 3.63 -1.76
C ALA A 185 5.40 2.45 -2.47
N MET A 186 4.25 2.00 -1.99
CA MET A 186 3.47 0.93 -2.65
C MET A 186 3.15 1.31 -4.10
N MET A 187 2.68 2.54 -4.33
CA MET A 187 2.25 2.99 -5.65
C MET A 187 3.43 3.12 -6.60
N ALA A 188 4.54 3.71 -6.15
CA ALA A 188 5.76 3.82 -6.95
C ALA A 188 6.32 2.44 -7.33
N ILE A 189 6.43 1.51 -6.38
CA ILE A 189 6.94 0.15 -6.63
C ILE A 189 6.08 -0.56 -7.69
N LEU A 190 4.76 -0.50 -7.55
CA LEU A 190 3.85 -1.19 -8.47
C LEU A 190 3.82 -0.52 -9.85
N LEU A 191 3.74 0.81 -9.91
CA LEU A 191 3.79 1.53 -11.18
C LEU A 191 5.12 1.32 -11.90
N ALA A 192 6.25 1.27 -11.18
CA ALA A 192 7.56 1.03 -11.77
C ALA A 192 7.71 -0.39 -12.32
N GLN A 193 7.05 -1.39 -11.71
CA GLN A 193 6.92 -2.73 -12.30
C GLN A 193 6.02 -2.73 -13.53
N MET A 194 4.97 -1.90 -13.56
CA MET A 194 4.06 -1.80 -14.69
C MET A 194 4.66 -1.03 -15.88
N VAL A 195 5.44 0.02 -15.62
CA VAL A 195 6.02 0.96 -16.58
C VAL A 195 7.50 1.19 -16.23
N PRO A 196 8.37 0.17 -16.44
CA PRO A 196 9.81 0.28 -16.13
C PRO A 196 10.51 1.41 -16.90
N GLU A 197 9.96 1.83 -18.04
CA GLU A 197 10.44 2.99 -18.80
C GLU A 197 10.41 4.31 -18.02
N ARG A 198 9.64 4.36 -16.92
CA ARG A 198 9.53 5.53 -16.03
C ARG A 198 9.99 5.22 -14.61
N HIS A 199 10.68 4.09 -14.40
CA HIS A 199 11.07 3.57 -13.08
C HIS A 199 11.65 4.65 -12.16
N GLU A 200 12.73 5.32 -12.56
CA GLU A 200 13.41 6.32 -11.72
C GLU A 200 12.48 7.48 -11.33
N ALA A 201 11.73 8.03 -12.28
CA ALA A 201 10.81 9.14 -12.03
C ALA A 201 9.63 8.73 -11.13
N LEU A 202 9.14 7.50 -11.27
CA LEU A 202 8.09 6.95 -10.40
C LEU A 202 8.60 6.78 -8.97
N PHE A 203 9.80 6.23 -8.78
CA PHE A 203 10.40 6.12 -7.45
C PHE A 203 10.68 7.49 -6.83
N ALA A 204 11.19 8.44 -7.60
CA ALA A 204 11.44 9.80 -7.15
C ALA A 204 10.16 10.45 -6.60
N LEU A 205 9.06 10.43 -7.36
CA LEU A 205 7.78 10.97 -6.90
C LEU A 205 7.24 10.22 -5.68
N GLY A 206 7.29 8.89 -5.67
CA GLY A 206 6.82 8.10 -4.52
C GLY A 206 7.57 8.42 -3.23
N TRP A 207 8.88 8.70 -3.32
CA TRP A 207 9.70 9.10 -2.19
C TRP A 207 9.39 10.54 -1.76
N GLU A 208 9.22 11.45 -2.71
CA GLU A 208 8.86 12.86 -2.48
C GLU A 208 7.55 12.97 -1.68
N LEU A 209 6.53 12.16 -2.00
CA LEU A 209 5.27 12.13 -1.23
C LEU A 209 5.46 11.83 0.27
N GLY A 210 6.54 11.12 0.62
CA GLY A 210 6.94 10.91 2.01
C GLY A 210 7.65 12.13 2.61
N GLU A 211 8.60 12.70 1.88
CA GLU A 211 9.37 13.89 2.32
C GLU A 211 8.48 15.13 2.50
N ASP A 212 7.46 15.29 1.67
CA ASP A 212 6.42 16.31 1.80
C ASP A 212 5.76 16.30 3.19
N ARG A 213 5.76 15.15 3.87
CA ARG A 213 5.19 15.02 5.22
C ARG A 213 6.10 15.56 6.32
N VAL A 214 7.41 15.57 6.07
CA VAL A 214 8.40 16.24 6.93
C VAL A 214 8.33 17.74 6.68
N ILE A 215 8.30 18.17 5.42
CA ILE A 215 8.17 19.58 5.00
C ILE A 215 6.88 20.21 5.54
N SER A 216 5.77 19.46 5.51
CA SER A 216 4.49 19.91 6.06
C SER A 216 4.42 19.85 7.59
N GLY A 217 5.44 19.32 8.27
CA GLY A 217 5.53 19.32 9.73
C GLY A 217 4.69 18.25 10.44
N VAL A 218 4.19 17.23 9.75
CA VAL A 218 3.26 16.23 10.33
C VAL A 218 3.86 14.85 10.58
N HIS A 219 5.06 14.58 10.08
CA HIS A 219 5.80 13.34 10.29
C HIS A 219 7.28 13.61 10.53
N PHE A 220 7.92 12.73 11.30
CA PHE A 220 9.37 12.69 11.44
C PHE A 220 10.02 11.92 10.28
N PRO A 221 11.30 12.15 9.94
CA PRO A 221 12.01 11.36 8.94
C PRO A 221 11.97 9.84 9.20
N SER A 222 12.10 9.41 10.45
CA SER A 222 12.01 7.99 10.78
C SER A 222 10.59 7.40 10.61
N ASP A 223 9.53 8.22 10.70
CA ASP A 223 8.18 7.75 10.36
C ASP A 223 8.07 7.48 8.86
N VAL A 224 8.68 8.34 8.04
CA VAL A 224 8.70 8.23 6.57
C VAL A 224 9.46 6.98 6.15
N GLU A 225 10.65 6.77 6.72
CA GLU A 225 11.47 5.59 6.43
C GLU A 225 10.75 4.29 6.80
N ALA A 226 10.17 4.23 7.99
CA ALA A 226 9.37 3.08 8.41
C ALA A 226 8.16 2.84 7.51
N GLY A 227 7.53 3.91 7.01
CA GLY A 227 6.45 3.82 6.04
C GLY A 227 6.92 3.20 4.71
N ARG A 228 8.08 3.61 4.19
CA ARG A 228 8.66 3.03 2.97
C ARG A 228 8.96 1.54 3.12
N ILE A 229 9.55 1.14 4.25
CA ILE A 229 9.80 -0.26 4.59
C ILE A 229 8.47 -1.04 4.63
N LEU A 230 7.48 -0.54 5.37
CA LEU A 230 6.17 -1.18 5.47
C LEU A 230 5.51 -1.33 4.10
N GLY A 231 5.52 -0.28 3.27
CA GLY A 231 4.94 -0.31 1.92
C GLY A 231 5.60 -1.39 1.04
N THR A 232 6.93 -1.50 1.12
CA THR A 232 7.71 -2.51 0.39
C THR A 232 7.33 -3.92 0.82
N VAL A 233 7.26 -4.17 2.13
CA VAL A 233 6.83 -5.48 2.66
C VAL A 233 5.42 -5.82 2.22
N LEU A 234 4.47 -4.88 2.38
CA LEU A 234 3.07 -5.12 2.04
C LEU A 234 2.88 -5.44 0.55
N VAL A 235 3.63 -4.80 -0.35
CA VAL A 235 3.64 -5.18 -1.77
C VAL A 235 4.13 -6.62 -1.96
N GLY A 236 5.29 -6.96 -1.38
CA GLY A 236 5.87 -8.31 -1.51
C GLY A 236 4.95 -9.40 -0.96
N VAL A 237 4.21 -9.10 0.10
CA VAL A 237 3.23 -9.99 0.69
C VAL A 237 1.98 -10.11 -0.18
N MET A 238 1.38 -9.00 -0.59
CA MET A 238 0.17 -9.02 -1.42
C MET A 238 0.43 -9.73 -2.75
N ALA A 239 1.65 -9.64 -3.29
CA ALA A 239 2.07 -10.36 -4.50
C ALA A 239 1.97 -11.90 -4.38
N GLN A 240 1.85 -12.45 -3.16
CA GLN A 240 1.62 -13.88 -2.93
C GLN A 240 0.16 -14.30 -3.17
N ASP A 241 -0.82 -13.38 -3.15
CA ASP A 241 -2.21 -13.66 -3.50
C ASP A 241 -2.37 -13.86 -5.03
N ALA A 242 -2.97 -14.98 -5.45
CA ALA A 242 -3.20 -15.26 -6.87
C ALA A 242 -4.09 -14.22 -7.56
N ARG A 243 -5.06 -13.64 -6.84
CA ARG A 243 -5.93 -12.57 -7.33
C ARG A 243 -5.15 -11.29 -7.53
N PHE A 244 -4.24 -10.95 -6.61
CA PHE A 244 -3.35 -9.80 -6.79
C PHE A 244 -2.56 -9.92 -8.09
N ARG A 245 -1.96 -11.09 -8.36
CA ARG A 245 -1.17 -11.30 -9.59
C ARG A 245 -2.03 -11.17 -10.85
N ALA A 246 -3.26 -11.69 -10.82
CA ALA A 246 -4.19 -11.57 -11.93
C ALA A 246 -4.63 -10.12 -12.17
N ASP A 247 -4.99 -9.40 -11.10
CA ASP A 247 -5.45 -8.01 -11.16
C ASP A 247 -4.30 -7.07 -11.58
N PHE A 248 -3.09 -7.29 -11.04
CA PHE A 248 -1.87 -6.58 -11.45
C PHE A 248 -1.62 -6.73 -12.94
N ALA A 249 -1.65 -7.97 -13.46
CA ALA A 249 -1.41 -8.21 -14.88
C ALA A 249 -2.50 -7.58 -15.77
N ALA A 250 -3.76 -7.56 -15.31
CA ALA A 250 -4.85 -6.91 -16.03
C ALA A 250 -4.70 -5.38 -16.03
N ALA A 251 -4.37 -4.78 -14.89
CA ALA A 251 -4.09 -3.35 -14.76
C ALA A 251 -2.89 -2.93 -15.59
N GLN A 252 -1.79 -3.71 -15.56
CA GLN A 252 -0.59 -3.43 -16.37
C GLN A 252 -0.89 -3.42 -17.87
N ARG A 253 -1.69 -4.38 -18.37
CA ARG A 253 -2.07 -4.40 -19.79
C ARG A 253 -2.89 -3.18 -20.20
N GLU A 254 -3.88 -2.80 -19.38
CA GLU A 254 -4.69 -1.58 -19.60
C GLU A 254 -3.80 -0.34 -19.60
N LEU A 255 -3.00 -0.18 -18.54
CA LEU A 255 -2.11 0.96 -18.36
C LEU A 255 -1.16 1.14 -19.54
N ARG A 256 -0.48 0.06 -19.94
CA ARG A 256 0.49 0.13 -21.05
C ARG A 256 -0.19 0.43 -22.38
N ALA A 257 -1.33 -0.18 -22.65
CA ALA A 257 -2.11 0.09 -23.86
C ALA A 257 -2.57 1.56 -23.93
N VAL A 258 -3.12 2.08 -22.83
CA VAL A 258 -3.60 3.48 -22.75
C VAL A 258 -2.44 4.45 -22.83
N LEU A 259 -1.27 4.16 -22.26
CA LEU A 259 -0.12 5.06 -22.32
C LEU A 259 0.74 4.88 -23.58
N GLY A 260 0.46 3.87 -24.42
CA GLY A 260 1.20 3.62 -25.65
C GLY A 260 2.56 2.93 -25.43
N TYR A 261 2.75 2.24 -24.31
CA TYR A 261 3.92 1.38 -24.10
C TYR A 261 3.69 0.00 -24.71
N ALA A 262 4.75 -0.62 -25.25
CA ALA A 262 4.69 -1.99 -25.76
C ALA A 262 4.20 -2.96 -24.68
N PRO A 263 3.55 -4.10 -24.97
CA PRO A 263 3.19 -5.05 -23.92
C PRO A 263 4.42 -5.49 -23.11
N SER A 264 4.26 -5.64 -21.80
CA SER A 264 5.31 -6.19 -20.93
C SER A 264 5.42 -7.70 -21.19
N PHE A 265 5.95 -8.09 -22.35
CA PHE A 265 6.31 -9.48 -22.58
C PHE A 265 7.42 -9.82 -21.58
N MET A 266 7.14 -10.80 -20.72
CA MET A 266 8.11 -11.38 -19.81
C MET A 266 9.44 -11.61 -20.51
N ARG A 267 10.53 -11.24 -19.82
CA ARG A 267 11.88 -11.76 -20.05
C ARG A 267 11.92 -13.28 -19.82
N GLU A 268 11.23 -14.05 -20.65
CA GLU A 268 11.29 -15.52 -20.66
C GLU A 268 12.11 -16.05 -21.86
N ALA A 269 12.88 -15.19 -22.53
CA ALA A 269 13.65 -15.55 -23.73
C ALA A 269 15.14 -15.15 -23.69
N ALA A 270 15.77 -15.17 -22.51
CA ALA A 270 17.23 -14.98 -22.39
C ALA A 270 17.93 -15.88 -21.36
N ALA A 271 17.27 -16.95 -20.93
CA ALA A 271 17.96 -18.11 -20.38
C ALA A 271 17.83 -19.23 -21.43
N GLY A 272 18.73 -19.17 -22.43
CA GLY A 272 18.99 -20.30 -23.32
C GLY A 272 19.72 -21.42 -22.57
N PRO A 273 19.78 -22.62 -23.16
CA PRO A 273 19.98 -23.91 -22.49
C PRO A 273 21.28 -24.05 -21.69
#